data_AF-K5CR85-F1
#
_entry.id   AF-K5CR85-F1
#
_cell.length_a   1.000
_cell.length_b   1.000
_cell.length_c   1.000
_cell.angle_alpha   90.00
_cell.angle_beta   90.00
_cell.angle_gamma   90.00
#
_symmetry.space_group_name_H-M   'P 1'
#
loop_
_entity.id
_entity.type
_entity.pdbx_description
1 polymer ?
#
loop_
_entity_poly.entity_id
_entity_poly.type
_entity_poly.pdbx_seq_one_letter_code
_entity_poly.pdbx_strand_id
1 'polypeptide(L)'
;MRTWTNEQLAILDSEYPTADLKELAGRLGKTHEAIKAKALIRKLKRSPDVRVWSPEKRQKLIALYPDHTNLEIASMLGSTESAVAGMAFKLKLRKSAEFLFEHSSKGFFPKGHQPTNKGRKQTEYMSDAQIEKTKATRFKKGCIPKNHKEIGYERITRDGYIEVKTAEPNVFELKHRLVWIEHNGEIPPGYNIQFKDGDKQNICIDNLYMISRSEQMKTQNSMYARYPEDVQYLIKLKGVLNRQINKATKKNES
;
A
#
# COMPACT_ATOMS: atom_id res chain seq x y z
N MET A 1 -16.18 39.87 41.81
CA MET A 1 -15.36 39.26 40.73
C MET A 1 -15.90 37.86 40.44
N ARG A 2 -16.18 37.51 39.17
CA ARG A 2 -16.53 36.13 38.80
C ARG A 2 -15.29 35.25 38.89
N THR A 3 -15.10 34.58 40.01
CA THR A 3 -13.97 33.66 40.26
C THR A 3 -14.02 32.45 39.32
N TRP A 4 -12.86 31.89 39.01
CA TRP A 4 -12.72 30.65 38.24
C TRP A 4 -12.67 29.47 39.21
N THR A 5 -13.51 28.46 39.03
CA THR A 5 -13.44 27.23 39.83
C THR A 5 -12.35 26.29 39.28
N ASN A 6 -11.87 25.35 40.10
CA ASN A 6 -10.89 24.35 39.67
C ASN A 6 -11.41 23.50 38.49
N GLU A 7 -12.71 23.18 38.48
CA GLU A 7 -13.37 22.47 37.38
C GLU A 7 -13.36 23.29 36.08
N GLN A 8 -13.67 24.58 36.16
CA GLN A 8 -13.63 25.47 34.99
C GLN A 8 -12.20 25.61 34.43
N LEU A 9 -11.19 25.58 35.29
CA LEU A 9 -9.78 25.61 34.88
C LEU A 9 -9.36 24.30 34.22
N ALA A 10 -9.78 23.15 34.77
CA ALA A 10 -9.51 21.86 34.18
C ALA A 10 -10.12 21.74 32.77
N ILE A 11 -11.37 22.16 32.60
CA ILE A 11 -12.06 22.19 31.30
C ILE A 11 -11.36 23.15 30.33
N LEU A 12 -10.93 24.32 30.80
CA LEU A 12 -10.19 25.27 29.98
C LEU A 12 -8.86 24.66 29.49
N ASP A 13 -8.11 24.01 30.36
CA ASP A 13 -6.80 23.42 30.00
C ASP A 13 -6.94 22.30 28.98
N SER A 14 -7.93 21.43 29.14
CA SER A 14 -8.14 20.29 28.23
C SER A 14 -8.72 20.72 26.89
N GLU A 15 -9.66 21.67 26.87
CA GLU A 15 -10.47 21.94 25.68
C GLU A 15 -10.10 23.22 24.92
N TYR A 16 -9.42 24.17 25.55
CA TYR A 16 -9.00 25.41 24.88
C TYR A 16 -8.17 25.21 23.59
N PRO A 17 -7.30 24.18 23.47
CA PRO A 17 -6.54 23.96 22.25
C PRO A 17 -7.42 23.68 21.02
N THR A 18 -8.62 23.09 21.20
CA THR A 18 -9.46 22.55 20.10
C THR A 18 -10.89 23.06 20.04
N ALA A 19 -11.45 23.55 21.15
CA ALA A 19 -12.85 23.96 21.22
C ALA A 19 -13.15 25.27 20.49
N ASP A 20 -14.42 25.43 20.07
CA ASP A 20 -14.95 26.72 19.69
C ASP A 20 -15.07 27.65 20.91
N LEU A 21 -14.60 28.89 20.78
CA LEU A 21 -14.49 29.80 21.92
C LEU A 21 -15.85 30.34 22.36
N LYS A 22 -16.85 30.39 21.47
CA LYS A 22 -18.20 30.86 21.78
C LYS A 22 -18.97 29.79 22.55
N GLU A 23 -18.86 28.54 22.15
CA GLU A 23 -19.43 27.41 22.89
C GLU A 23 -18.75 27.21 24.25
N LEU A 24 -17.43 27.27 24.30
CA LEU A 24 -16.66 27.16 25.54
C LEU A 24 -17.01 28.30 26.52
N ALA A 25 -17.24 29.51 26.01
CA ALA A 25 -17.74 30.66 26.78
C ALA A 25 -19.11 30.39 27.39
N GLY A 26 -20.05 29.89 26.59
CA GLY A 26 -21.38 29.50 27.03
C GLY A 26 -21.34 28.45 28.15
N ARG A 27 -20.57 27.36 27.94
CA ARG A 27 -20.49 26.24 28.89
C ARG A 27 -19.83 26.63 30.22
N LEU A 28 -18.85 27.52 30.19
CA LEU A 28 -18.16 28.01 31.40
C LEU A 28 -18.88 29.18 32.07
N GLY A 29 -19.96 29.71 31.47
CA GLY A 29 -20.65 30.92 31.95
C GLY A 29 -19.74 32.16 31.98
N LYS A 30 -18.74 32.22 31.09
CA LYS A 30 -17.74 33.30 30.98
C LYS A 30 -17.89 34.02 29.65
N THR A 31 -17.38 35.24 29.57
CA THR A 31 -17.27 35.93 28.28
C THR A 31 -16.10 35.37 27.47
N HIS A 32 -16.16 35.55 26.16
CA HIS A 32 -15.09 35.15 25.24
C HIS A 32 -13.74 35.80 25.62
N GLU A 33 -13.78 37.08 26.01
CA GLU A 33 -12.63 37.86 26.46
C GLU A 33 -12.04 37.28 27.75
N ALA A 34 -12.89 36.86 28.70
CA ALA A 34 -12.44 36.25 29.95
C ALA A 34 -11.73 34.90 29.72
N ILE A 35 -12.19 34.10 28.76
CA ILE A 35 -11.52 32.86 28.35
C ILE A 35 -10.14 33.16 27.75
N LYS A 36 -10.04 34.10 26.81
CA LYS A 36 -8.77 34.50 26.19
C LYS A 36 -7.77 35.02 27.22
N ALA A 37 -8.23 35.91 28.11
CA ALA A 37 -7.41 36.45 29.18
C ALA A 37 -6.90 35.33 30.11
N LYS A 38 -7.76 34.39 30.49
CA LYS A 38 -7.37 33.29 31.38
C LYS A 38 -6.42 32.29 30.71
N ALA A 39 -6.65 31.97 29.44
CA ALA A 39 -5.79 31.09 28.66
C ALA A 39 -4.39 31.71 28.41
N LEU A 40 -4.32 33.02 28.22
CA LEU A 40 -3.05 33.76 28.12
C LEU A 40 -2.24 33.64 29.42
N ILE A 41 -2.87 33.86 30.57
CA ILE A 41 -2.25 33.69 31.89
C ILE A 41 -1.74 32.26 32.08
N ARG A 42 -2.49 31.26 31.60
CA ARG A 42 -2.13 29.83 31.68
C ARG A 42 -1.20 29.36 30.56
N LYS A 43 -0.76 30.26 29.66
CA LYS A 43 0.12 29.96 28.52
C LYS A 43 -0.40 28.88 27.57
N LEU A 44 -1.72 28.74 27.46
CA LEU A 44 -2.34 27.76 26.56
C LEU A 44 -2.23 28.22 25.10
N LYS A 45 -1.87 27.31 24.19
CA LYS A 45 -1.81 27.57 22.75
C LYS A 45 -2.96 26.86 22.03
N ARG A 46 -3.57 27.53 21.06
CA ARG A 46 -4.56 26.90 20.18
C ARG A 46 -3.85 26.06 19.12
N SER A 47 -4.44 24.92 18.78
CA SER A 47 -3.95 24.10 17.68
C SER A 47 -4.07 24.87 16.36
N PRO A 48 -3.02 24.92 15.52
CA PRO A 48 -3.07 25.52 14.20
C PRO A 48 -4.21 24.95 13.35
N ASP A 49 -4.52 23.67 13.55
CA ASP A 49 -5.57 22.95 12.82
C ASP A 49 -6.96 23.54 13.05
N VAL A 50 -7.23 24.15 14.21
CA VAL A 50 -8.57 24.65 14.58
C VAL A 50 -8.85 26.00 13.94
N ARG A 51 -7.79 26.77 13.65
CA ARG A 51 -7.90 28.03 12.90
C ARG A 51 -8.37 27.78 11.47
N VAL A 52 -8.03 26.63 10.89
CA VAL A 52 -8.35 26.28 9.50
C VAL A 52 -9.59 25.36 9.44
N TRP A 53 -9.73 24.45 10.41
CA TRP A 53 -10.75 23.41 10.48
C TRP A 53 -11.38 23.31 11.87
N SER A 54 -12.41 24.11 12.12
CA SER A 54 -13.25 24.00 13.32
C SER A 54 -13.97 22.64 13.38
N PRO A 55 -14.39 22.18 14.57
CA PRO A 55 -15.17 20.94 14.72
C PRO A 55 -16.41 20.91 13.81
N GLU A 56 -17.17 22.00 13.75
CA GLU A 56 -18.34 22.13 12.86
C GLU A 56 -17.96 21.97 11.39
N LYS A 57 -16.86 22.61 10.96
CA LYS A 57 -16.38 22.54 9.57
C LYS A 57 -15.93 21.13 9.20
N ARG A 58 -15.34 20.39 10.15
CA ARG A 58 -15.02 18.97 9.97
C ARG A 58 -16.27 18.12 9.87
N GLN A 59 -17.27 18.36 10.71
CA GLN A 59 -18.53 17.61 10.65
C GLN A 59 -19.25 17.82 9.31
N LYS A 60 -19.29 19.06 8.82
CA LYS A 60 -19.83 19.37 7.48
C LYS A 60 -19.02 18.72 6.37
N LEU A 61 -17.68 18.71 6.48
CA LEU A 61 -16.84 17.97 5.53
C LEU A 61 -17.19 16.48 5.52
N ILE A 62 -17.30 15.82 6.68
CA ILE A 62 -17.64 14.40 6.75
C ILE A 62 -19.00 14.10 6.10
N ALA A 63 -20.00 14.96 6.34
CA ALA A 63 -21.34 14.79 5.78
C ALA A 63 -21.39 15.01 4.27
N LEU A 64 -20.69 16.02 3.75
CA LEU A 64 -20.73 16.39 2.33
C LEU A 64 -19.74 15.59 1.47
N TYR A 65 -18.68 15.06 2.06
CA TYR A 65 -17.59 14.45 1.30
C TYR A 65 -18.02 13.29 0.40
N PRO A 66 -18.92 12.37 0.80
CA PRO A 66 -19.30 11.24 -0.05
C PRO A 66 -19.83 11.66 -1.43
N ASP A 67 -20.58 12.77 -1.51
CA ASP A 67 -21.46 13.07 -2.65
C ASP A 67 -21.21 14.41 -3.34
N HIS A 68 -20.15 15.14 -2.94
CA HIS A 68 -19.78 16.42 -3.55
C HIS A 68 -18.33 16.42 -4.01
N THR A 69 -18.01 17.18 -5.05
CA THR A 69 -16.62 17.45 -5.44
C THR A 69 -15.89 18.25 -4.35
N ASN A 70 -14.55 18.16 -4.32
CA ASN A 70 -13.77 18.95 -3.36
C ASN A 70 -13.94 20.46 -3.60
N LEU A 71 -14.19 20.88 -4.84
CA LEU A 71 -14.43 22.27 -5.23
C LEU A 71 -15.77 22.81 -4.69
N GLU A 72 -16.84 22.02 -4.78
CA GLU A 72 -18.14 22.38 -4.21
C GLU A 72 -18.07 22.50 -2.70
N ILE A 73 -17.44 21.51 -2.04
CA ILE A 73 -17.23 21.54 -0.58
C ILE A 73 -16.39 22.75 -0.18
N ALA A 74 -15.36 23.08 -0.96
CA ALA A 74 -14.53 24.26 -0.72
C ALA A 74 -15.35 25.55 -0.76
N SER A 75 -16.21 25.70 -1.77
CA SER A 75 -17.13 26.83 -1.92
C SER A 75 -18.12 26.92 -0.76
N MET A 76 -18.72 25.80 -0.35
CA MET A 76 -19.68 25.75 0.77
C MET A 76 -19.05 26.06 2.13
N LEU A 77 -17.79 25.67 2.34
CA LEU A 77 -17.09 25.81 3.61
C LEU A 77 -16.19 27.06 3.70
N GLY A 78 -16.12 27.88 2.65
CA GLY A 78 -15.21 29.02 2.57
C GLY A 78 -13.74 28.59 2.73
N SER A 79 -13.37 27.49 2.08
CA SER A 79 -12.03 26.88 2.12
C SER A 79 -11.44 26.83 0.72
N THR A 80 -10.14 26.53 0.62
CA THR A 80 -9.54 26.15 -0.67
C THR A 80 -9.74 24.66 -0.93
N GLU A 81 -9.80 24.26 -2.21
CA GLU A 81 -9.93 22.87 -2.62
C GLU A 81 -8.80 22.00 -2.05
N SER A 82 -7.55 22.49 -2.10
CA SER A 82 -6.39 21.79 -1.54
C SER A 82 -6.50 21.56 -0.03
N ALA A 83 -7.08 22.52 0.71
CA ALA A 83 -7.33 22.34 2.15
C ALA A 83 -8.38 21.27 2.41
N VAL A 84 -9.46 21.23 1.62
CA VAL A 84 -10.49 20.18 1.68
C VAL A 84 -9.89 18.81 1.40
N ALA A 85 -9.08 18.70 0.34
CA ALA A 85 -8.42 17.45 -0.04
C ALA A 85 -7.46 16.95 1.07
N GLY A 86 -6.62 17.83 1.61
CA GLY A 86 -5.70 17.49 2.69
C GLY A 86 -6.41 17.03 3.97
N MET A 87 -7.51 17.71 4.34
CA MET A 87 -8.28 17.33 5.52
C MET A 87 -9.05 16.02 5.32
N ALA A 88 -9.66 15.81 4.15
CA ALA A 88 -10.32 14.55 3.82
C ALA A 88 -9.34 13.37 3.83
N PHE A 89 -8.12 13.58 3.34
CA PHE A 89 -7.04 12.58 3.44
C PHE A 89 -6.69 12.25 4.89
N LYS A 90 -6.49 13.27 5.74
CA LYS A 90 -6.21 13.11 7.18
C LYS A 90 -7.33 12.35 7.91
N LEU A 91 -8.58 12.62 7.55
CA LEU A 91 -9.78 11.95 8.08
C LEU A 91 -10.10 10.62 7.39
N LYS A 92 -9.31 10.20 6.38
CA LYS A 92 -9.50 8.99 5.58
C LYS A 92 -10.89 8.86 4.95
N LEU A 93 -11.50 9.99 4.59
CA LEU A 93 -12.81 10.01 3.96
C LEU A 93 -12.74 9.44 2.53
N ARG A 94 -13.86 8.90 2.06
CA ARG A 94 -14.03 8.34 0.72
C ARG A 94 -15.31 8.88 0.09
N LYS A 95 -15.30 9.02 -1.23
CA LYS A 95 -16.48 9.32 -2.03
C LYS A 95 -17.40 8.08 -2.07
N SER A 96 -18.70 8.28 -2.22
CA SER A 96 -19.65 7.18 -2.43
C SER A 96 -19.37 6.48 -3.76
N ALA A 97 -19.77 5.21 -3.89
CA ALA A 97 -19.58 4.47 -5.12
C ALA A 97 -20.37 5.10 -6.29
N GLU A 98 -21.55 5.63 -5.99
CA GLU A 98 -22.43 6.36 -6.92
C GLU A 98 -21.74 7.63 -7.43
N PHE A 99 -21.23 8.46 -6.51
CA PHE A 99 -20.48 9.66 -6.88
C PHE A 99 -19.25 9.32 -7.73
N LEU A 100 -18.49 8.28 -7.33
CA LEU A 100 -17.32 7.83 -8.10
C LEU A 100 -17.69 7.31 -9.48
N PHE A 101 -18.84 6.66 -9.64
CA PHE A 101 -19.27 6.15 -10.94
C PHE A 101 -19.68 7.29 -11.88
N GLU A 102 -20.48 8.23 -11.38
CA GLU A 102 -20.94 9.39 -12.15
C GLU A 102 -19.79 10.32 -12.54
N HIS A 103 -18.87 10.56 -11.59
CA HIS A 103 -17.73 11.47 -11.76
C HIS A 103 -16.45 10.73 -12.18
N SER A 104 -16.53 9.43 -12.46
CA SER A 104 -15.42 8.68 -13.03
C SER A 104 -15.01 9.34 -14.34
N SER A 105 -13.73 9.65 -14.48
CA SER A 105 -13.21 10.25 -15.69
C SER A 105 -13.56 9.39 -16.90
N LYS A 106 -14.22 9.99 -17.90
CA LYS A 106 -14.41 9.37 -19.23
C LYS A 106 -13.07 9.13 -19.97
N GLY A 107 -11.93 9.47 -19.36
CA GLY A 107 -10.59 9.21 -19.88
C GLY A 107 -10.11 7.76 -19.75
N PHE A 108 -10.89 6.86 -19.15
CA PHE A 108 -10.60 5.43 -19.20
C PHE A 108 -11.08 4.83 -20.52
N PHE A 109 -10.21 4.06 -21.17
CA PHE A 109 -10.60 3.24 -22.30
C PHE A 109 -11.48 2.08 -21.81
N PRO A 110 -12.71 1.88 -22.35
CA PRO A 110 -13.57 0.79 -21.93
C PRO A 110 -12.91 -0.57 -22.20
N LYS A 111 -13.31 -1.60 -21.45
CA LYS A 111 -12.79 -2.96 -21.65
C LYS A 111 -13.05 -3.39 -23.10
N GLY A 112 -11.99 -3.76 -23.81
CA GLY A 112 -12.06 -4.13 -25.23
C GLY A 112 -11.82 -2.99 -26.21
N HIS A 113 -11.61 -1.76 -25.74
CA HIS A 113 -11.25 -0.62 -26.58
C HIS A 113 -10.01 -0.93 -27.44
N GLN A 114 -10.16 -0.80 -28.75
CA GLN A 114 -9.07 -0.94 -29.70
C GLN A 114 -8.51 0.44 -30.02
N PRO A 115 -7.20 0.68 -29.81
CA PRO A 115 -6.54 1.91 -30.25
C PRO A 115 -6.74 2.13 -31.75
N THR A 116 -6.97 3.38 -32.15
CA THR A 116 -7.24 3.77 -33.55
C THR A 116 -6.10 3.44 -34.53
N ASN A 117 -4.89 3.23 -34.02
CA ASN A 117 -3.70 2.87 -34.77
C ASN A 117 -3.38 1.37 -34.76
N LYS A 118 -4.19 0.52 -34.11
CA LYS A 118 -3.93 -0.92 -34.04
C LYS A 118 -3.88 -1.53 -35.44
N GLY A 119 -2.76 -2.17 -35.77
CA GLY A 119 -2.54 -2.85 -37.06
C GLY A 119 -2.18 -1.92 -38.23
N ARG A 120 -2.19 -0.60 -38.02
CA ARG A 120 -1.79 0.39 -39.04
C ARG A 120 -0.29 0.63 -39.00
N LYS A 121 0.33 0.82 -40.17
CA LYS A 121 1.74 1.25 -40.22
C LYS A 121 1.87 2.69 -39.74
N GLN A 122 3.03 3.05 -39.18
CA GLN A 122 3.27 4.40 -38.65
C GLN A 122 2.98 5.53 -39.66
N THR A 123 3.35 5.31 -40.92
CA THR A 123 3.13 6.24 -42.05
C THR A 123 1.65 6.45 -42.37
N GLU A 124 0.75 5.57 -41.92
CA GLU A 124 -0.68 5.68 -42.20
C GLU A 124 -1.40 6.59 -41.22
N TYR A 125 -0.86 6.78 -40.00
CA TYR A 125 -1.51 7.55 -38.94
C TYR A 125 -0.67 8.72 -38.39
N MET A 126 0.59 8.87 -38.83
CA MET A 126 1.45 10.02 -38.50
C MET A 126 1.89 10.72 -39.79
N SER A 127 1.96 12.05 -39.76
CA SER A 127 2.56 12.83 -40.85
C SER A 127 4.09 12.78 -40.82
N ASP A 128 4.74 13.05 -41.95
CA ASP A 128 6.22 13.02 -42.06
C ASP A 128 6.90 13.95 -41.04
N ALA A 129 6.33 15.14 -40.81
CA ALA A 129 6.80 16.07 -39.79
C ALA A 129 6.74 15.48 -38.36
N GLN A 130 5.68 14.74 -38.04
CA GLN A 130 5.56 14.06 -36.73
C GLN A 130 6.53 12.88 -36.62
N ILE A 131 6.76 12.17 -37.73
CA ILE A 131 7.72 11.06 -37.77
C ILE A 131 9.13 11.58 -37.49
N GLU A 132 9.57 12.64 -38.16
CA GLU A 132 10.88 13.24 -37.93
C GLU A 132 11.04 13.79 -36.51
N LYS A 133 10.03 14.49 -35.98
CA LYS A 133 10.07 15.00 -34.58
C LYS A 133 10.22 13.89 -33.55
N THR A 134 9.54 12.76 -33.74
CA THR A 134 9.58 11.65 -32.77
C THR A 134 10.80 10.75 -32.94
N LYS A 135 11.51 10.82 -34.06
CA LYS A 135 12.69 10.00 -34.37
C LYS A 135 13.76 10.03 -33.29
N ALA A 136 13.98 11.19 -32.65
CA ALA A 136 14.97 11.37 -31.59
C ALA A 136 14.67 10.59 -30.29
N THR A 137 13.40 10.25 -30.01
CA THR A 137 12.98 9.57 -28.78
C THR A 137 12.71 8.07 -28.98
N ARG A 138 12.84 7.57 -30.21
CA ARG A 138 12.62 6.16 -30.53
C ARG A 138 13.83 5.33 -30.13
N PHE A 139 13.57 4.16 -29.55
CA PHE A 139 14.62 3.16 -29.36
C PHE A 139 15.14 2.71 -30.72
N LYS A 140 16.45 2.83 -30.92
CA LYS A 140 17.13 2.26 -32.08
C LYS A 140 17.14 0.73 -31.94
N LYS A 141 17.11 0.02 -33.07
CA LYS A 141 17.29 -1.45 -33.06
C LYS A 141 18.63 -1.78 -32.39
N GLY A 142 18.62 -2.72 -31.46
CA GLY A 142 19.82 -3.08 -30.67
C GLY A 142 20.14 -2.14 -29.51
N CYS A 143 19.26 -1.20 -29.15
CA CYS A 143 19.44 -0.38 -27.97
C CYS A 143 19.31 -1.23 -26.70
N ILE A 144 20.43 -1.47 -26.03
CA ILE A 144 20.50 -2.20 -24.77
C ILE A 144 20.30 -1.17 -23.63
N PRO A 145 19.36 -1.41 -22.68
CA PRO A 145 19.18 -0.53 -21.54
C PRO A 145 20.45 -0.42 -20.69
N LYS A 146 20.71 0.75 -20.08
CA LYS A 146 21.88 0.97 -19.20
C LYS A 146 21.99 -0.03 -18.04
N ASN A 147 20.87 -0.56 -17.58
CA ASN A 147 20.81 -1.50 -16.46
C ASN A 147 20.99 -2.96 -16.90
N HIS A 148 21.26 -3.21 -18.19
CA HIS A 148 21.56 -4.53 -18.69
C HIS A 148 22.78 -5.11 -17.98
N LYS A 149 22.71 -6.42 -17.71
CA LYS A 149 23.75 -7.19 -17.05
C LYS A 149 24.25 -8.24 -18.00
N GLU A 150 25.55 -8.44 -18.08
CA GLU A 150 26.15 -9.44 -18.97
C GLU A 150 25.89 -10.87 -18.46
N ILE A 151 26.02 -11.86 -19.34
CA ILE A 151 26.01 -13.28 -18.98
C ILE A 151 27.10 -13.52 -17.93
N GLY A 152 26.80 -14.31 -16.89
CA GLY A 152 27.66 -14.50 -15.73
C GLY A 152 27.39 -13.54 -14.57
N TYR A 153 26.57 -12.50 -14.77
CA TYR A 153 26.18 -11.62 -13.66
C TYR A 153 25.42 -12.39 -12.56
N GLU A 154 25.93 -12.29 -11.33
CA GLU A 154 25.31 -12.90 -10.16
C GLU A 154 24.44 -11.92 -9.39
N ARG A 155 23.33 -12.41 -8.84
CA ARG A 155 22.46 -11.65 -7.94
C ARG A 155 21.91 -12.52 -6.82
N ILE A 156 21.60 -11.88 -5.70
CA ILE A 156 20.89 -12.50 -4.58
C ILE A 156 19.40 -12.21 -4.73
N THR A 157 18.58 -13.26 -4.72
CA THR A 157 17.12 -13.15 -4.75
C THR A 157 16.58 -12.70 -3.40
N ARG A 158 15.32 -12.24 -3.36
CA ARG A 158 14.64 -11.89 -2.11
C ARG A 158 14.65 -13.04 -1.09
N ASP A 159 14.64 -14.28 -1.57
CA ASP A 159 14.63 -15.48 -0.74
C ASP A 159 16.04 -15.93 -0.31
N GLY A 160 17.09 -15.22 -0.73
CA GLY A 160 18.48 -15.46 -0.33
C GLY A 160 19.29 -16.41 -1.22
N TYR A 161 18.74 -16.88 -2.35
CA TYR A 161 19.48 -17.71 -3.31
C TYR A 161 20.32 -16.85 -4.26
N ILE A 162 21.49 -17.37 -4.67
CA ILE A 162 22.30 -16.79 -5.74
C ILE A 162 21.81 -17.32 -7.11
N GLU A 163 21.51 -16.39 -8.01
CA GLU A 163 21.20 -16.65 -9.41
C GLU A 163 22.31 -16.11 -10.31
N VAL A 164 22.64 -16.84 -11.37
CA VAL A 164 23.59 -16.42 -12.41
C VAL A 164 22.82 -16.20 -13.70
N LYS A 165 23.11 -15.11 -14.40
CA LYS A 165 22.56 -14.89 -15.74
C LYS A 165 23.19 -15.88 -16.73
N THR A 166 22.41 -16.81 -17.27
CA THR A 166 22.91 -17.84 -18.21
C THR A 166 22.65 -17.49 -19.67
N ALA A 167 21.61 -16.70 -19.97
CA ALA A 167 21.29 -16.29 -21.34
C ALA A 167 20.59 -14.92 -21.44
N GLU A 168 20.60 -14.36 -22.66
CA GLU A 168 19.93 -13.11 -23.01
C GLU A 168 18.42 -13.30 -23.29
N PRO A 169 17.57 -12.29 -23.04
CA PRO A 169 17.87 -10.98 -22.45
C PRO A 169 17.95 -10.97 -20.92
N ASN A 170 17.25 -11.89 -20.22
CA ASN A 170 17.16 -11.95 -18.74
C ASN A 170 16.84 -13.37 -18.26
N VAL A 171 17.59 -14.36 -18.74
CA VAL A 171 17.46 -15.75 -18.26
C VAL A 171 18.44 -15.94 -17.11
N PHE A 172 17.90 -16.23 -15.93
CA PHE A 172 18.65 -16.43 -14.70
C PHE A 172 18.39 -17.84 -14.17
N GLU A 173 19.45 -18.53 -13.77
CA GLU A 173 19.37 -19.87 -13.19
C GLU A 173 20.02 -19.89 -11.82
N LEU A 174 19.51 -20.77 -10.96
CA LEU A 174 19.99 -20.91 -9.58
C LEU A 174 21.40 -21.52 -9.59
N LYS A 175 22.38 -20.80 -9.02
CA LYS A 175 23.79 -21.17 -9.04
C LYS A 175 24.04 -22.56 -8.45
N HIS A 176 23.36 -22.92 -7.37
CA HIS A 176 23.49 -24.25 -6.76
C HIS A 176 23.02 -25.41 -7.66
N ARG A 177 22.08 -25.16 -8.59
CA ARG A 177 21.67 -26.18 -9.57
C ARG A 177 22.73 -26.33 -10.66
N LEU A 178 23.33 -25.23 -11.10
CA LEU A 178 24.44 -25.24 -12.07
C LEU A 178 25.63 -26.03 -11.51
N VAL A 179 26.05 -25.72 -10.27
CA VAL A 179 27.15 -26.44 -9.59
C VAL A 179 26.82 -27.93 -9.41
N TRP A 180 25.57 -28.27 -9.07
CA TRP A 180 25.17 -29.68 -9.01
C TRP A 180 25.27 -30.37 -10.38
N ILE A 181 24.79 -29.73 -11.45
CA ILE A 181 24.81 -30.30 -12.80
C ILE A 181 26.25 -30.52 -13.28
N GLU A 182 27.15 -29.59 -12.98
CA GLU A 182 28.58 -29.69 -13.33
C GLU A 182 29.26 -30.91 -12.68
N HIS A 183 28.93 -31.21 -11.42
CA HIS A 183 29.57 -32.32 -10.68
C HIS A 183 28.84 -33.67 -10.79
N ASN A 184 27.51 -33.67 -10.71
CA ASN A 184 26.69 -34.87 -10.51
C ASN A 184 25.77 -35.16 -11.71
N GLY A 185 25.68 -34.26 -12.70
CA GLY A 185 24.84 -34.39 -13.88
C GLY A 185 23.41 -33.86 -13.71
N GLU A 186 22.56 -34.17 -14.69
CA GLU A 186 21.21 -33.60 -14.80
C GLU A 186 20.33 -33.86 -13.58
N ILE A 187 19.53 -32.86 -13.19
CA ILE A 187 18.56 -32.98 -12.10
C ILE A 187 17.26 -33.57 -12.67
N PRO A 188 16.82 -34.78 -12.25
CA PRO A 188 15.63 -35.40 -12.80
C PRO A 188 14.36 -34.57 -12.51
N PRO A 189 13.34 -34.64 -13.39
CA PRO A 189 12.07 -33.97 -13.16
C PRO A 189 11.46 -34.36 -11.80
N GLY A 190 11.08 -33.37 -11.01
CA GLY A 190 10.48 -33.59 -9.69
C GLY A 190 11.48 -33.65 -8.53
N TYR A 191 12.78 -33.52 -8.80
CA TYR A 191 13.81 -33.36 -7.77
C TYR A 191 14.22 -31.90 -7.59
N ASN A 192 14.71 -31.60 -6.39
CA ASN A 192 15.23 -30.30 -6.00
C ASN A 192 16.61 -30.49 -5.37
N ILE A 193 17.45 -29.46 -5.47
CA ILE A 193 18.74 -29.38 -4.79
C ILE A 193 18.58 -28.48 -3.58
N GLN A 194 19.05 -28.95 -2.43
CA GLN A 194 18.90 -28.30 -1.14
C GLN A 194 20.25 -28.23 -0.41
N PHE A 195 20.33 -27.34 0.59
CA PHE A 195 21.53 -27.06 1.38
C PHE A 195 21.45 -27.79 2.72
N LYS A 196 22.51 -28.52 3.10
CA LYS A 196 22.55 -29.29 4.36
C LYS A 196 22.57 -28.37 5.58
N ASP A 197 23.31 -27.26 5.50
CA ASP A 197 23.43 -26.24 6.55
C ASP A 197 22.27 -25.22 6.59
N GLY A 198 21.45 -25.18 5.54
CA GLY A 198 20.39 -24.18 5.37
C GLY A 198 20.86 -22.81 4.90
N ASP A 199 22.16 -22.58 4.71
CA ASP A 199 22.71 -21.35 4.16
C ASP A 199 22.71 -21.41 2.62
N LYS A 200 21.81 -20.65 2.02
CA LYS A 200 21.57 -20.59 0.57
C LYS A 200 22.71 -19.93 -0.22
N GLN A 201 23.68 -19.34 0.48
CA GLN A 201 24.87 -18.73 -0.12
C GLN A 201 26.10 -19.65 -0.05
N ASN A 202 26.07 -20.68 0.80
CA ASN A 202 27.14 -21.67 0.90
C ASN A 202 27.02 -22.73 -0.22
N ILE A 203 27.50 -22.37 -1.41
CA ILE A 203 27.42 -23.21 -2.61
C ILE A 203 28.70 -24.06 -2.73
N CYS A 204 28.81 -25.06 -1.86
CA CYS A 204 29.79 -26.13 -1.95
C CYS A 204 29.09 -27.43 -2.31
N ILE A 205 29.63 -28.24 -3.22
CA ILE A 205 29.01 -29.51 -3.64
C ILE A 205 28.73 -30.43 -2.45
N ASP A 206 29.61 -30.45 -1.45
CA ASP A 206 29.45 -31.22 -0.21
C ASP A 206 28.28 -30.74 0.67
N ASN A 207 27.91 -29.46 0.56
CA ASN A 207 26.77 -28.86 1.25
C ASN A 207 25.45 -29.06 0.47
N LEU A 208 25.50 -29.52 -0.78
CA LEU A 208 24.33 -29.75 -1.60
C LEU A 208 23.86 -31.21 -1.49
N TYR A 209 22.55 -31.41 -1.56
CA TYR A 209 21.96 -32.75 -1.72
C TYR A 209 20.71 -32.66 -2.58
N MET A 210 20.43 -33.76 -3.29
CA MET A 210 19.23 -33.90 -4.10
C MET A 210 18.13 -34.60 -3.30
N ILE A 211 16.91 -34.08 -3.35
CA ILE A 211 15.73 -34.65 -2.70
C ILE A 211 14.53 -34.56 -3.64
N SER A 212 13.66 -35.56 -3.63
CA SER A 212 12.41 -35.49 -4.38
C SER A 212 11.45 -34.45 -3.75
N ARG A 213 10.66 -33.74 -4.56
CA ARG A 213 9.68 -32.77 -4.06
C ARG A 213 8.68 -33.39 -3.09
N SER A 214 8.29 -34.65 -3.33
CA SER A 214 7.36 -35.38 -2.48
C SER A 214 7.97 -35.73 -1.12
N GLU A 215 9.22 -36.17 -1.10
CA GLU A 215 9.94 -36.45 0.13
C GLU A 215 10.23 -35.18 0.92
N GLN A 216 10.75 -34.14 0.26
CA GLN A 216 10.98 -32.83 0.87
C GLN A 216 9.71 -32.27 1.50
N MET A 217 8.56 -32.45 0.85
CA MET A 217 7.27 -32.07 1.42
C MET A 217 7.00 -32.84 2.71
N LYS A 218 7.15 -34.16 2.71
CA LYS A 218 6.86 -35.00 3.88
C LYS A 218 7.79 -34.69 5.05
N THR A 219 9.10 -34.60 4.79
CA THR A 219 10.14 -34.62 5.84
C THR A 219 10.64 -33.24 6.27
N GLN A 220 10.45 -32.19 5.45
CA GLN A 220 11.04 -30.86 5.73
C GLN A 220 10.02 -29.72 5.69
N ASN A 221 9.06 -29.78 4.77
CA ASN A 221 8.15 -28.66 4.53
C ASN A 221 6.76 -28.81 5.13
N SER A 222 6.32 -30.03 5.42
CA SER A 222 5.00 -30.27 5.99
C SER A 222 4.89 -29.67 7.38
N MET A 223 3.65 -29.32 7.74
CA MET A 223 3.31 -28.95 9.12
C MET A 223 3.73 -30.04 10.11
N TYR A 224 3.63 -31.32 9.70
CA TYR A 224 4.01 -32.47 10.51
C TYR A 224 5.52 -32.55 10.77
N ALA A 225 6.35 -32.11 9.82
CA ALA A 225 7.79 -32.10 9.96
C ALA A 225 8.32 -30.87 10.73
N ARG A 226 7.66 -29.71 10.57
CA ARG A 226 8.19 -28.43 11.07
C ARG A 226 7.80 -28.11 12.50
N TYR A 227 6.67 -28.61 12.97
CA TYR A 227 6.08 -28.17 14.22
C TYR A 227 5.90 -29.34 15.19
N PRO A 228 6.08 -29.14 16.50
CA PRO A 228 5.73 -30.15 17.50
C PRO A 228 4.22 -30.45 17.53
N GLU A 229 3.82 -31.59 18.09
CA GLU A 229 2.46 -32.13 18.01
C GLU A 229 1.37 -31.18 18.54
N ASP A 230 1.67 -30.44 19.61
CA ASP A 230 0.77 -29.46 20.22
C ASP A 230 0.45 -28.30 19.26
N VAL A 231 1.47 -27.77 18.57
CA VAL A 231 1.31 -26.71 17.56
C VAL A 231 0.55 -27.26 16.35
N GLN A 232 0.82 -28.49 15.92
CA GLN A 232 0.06 -29.14 14.85
C GLN A 232 -1.43 -29.24 15.22
N TYR A 233 -1.74 -29.62 16.46
CA TYR A 233 -3.11 -29.71 16.97
C TYR A 233 -3.81 -28.33 16.96
N LEU A 234 -3.14 -27.29 17.44
CA LEU A 234 -3.68 -25.92 17.42
C LEU A 234 -3.98 -25.42 16.00
N ILE A 235 -3.08 -25.68 15.03
CA ILE A 235 -3.30 -25.32 13.62
C ILE A 235 -4.55 -26.01 13.07
N LYS A 236 -4.72 -27.31 13.36
CA LYS A 236 -5.91 -28.08 12.95
C LYS A 236 -7.18 -27.49 13.57
N LEU A 237 -7.19 -27.22 14.87
CA LEU A 237 -8.33 -26.63 15.58
C LEU A 237 -8.73 -25.27 15.00
N LYS A 238 -7.76 -24.37 14.79
CA LYS A 238 -7.99 -23.06 14.16
C LYS A 238 -8.63 -23.21 12.78
N GLY A 239 -8.18 -24.20 11.99
CA GLY A 239 -8.75 -24.50 10.69
C GLY A 239 -10.22 -24.93 10.77
N VAL A 240 -10.57 -25.80 11.72
CA VAL A 240 -11.97 -26.22 11.96
C VAL A 240 -12.84 -25.03 12.37
N LEU A 241 -12.36 -24.22 13.32
CA LEU A 241 -13.07 -23.04 13.79
C LEU A 241 -13.35 -22.05 12.66
N ASN A 242 -12.34 -21.73 11.85
CA ASN A 242 -12.50 -20.82 10.71
C ASN A 242 -13.53 -21.30 9.69
N ARG A 243 -13.61 -22.61 9.44
CA ARG A 243 -14.65 -23.17 8.55
C ARG A 243 -16.05 -22.98 9.13
N GLN A 244 -16.22 -23.14 10.45
CA GLN A 244 -17.51 -22.92 11.11
C GLN A 244 -17.91 -21.44 11.08
N ILE A 245 -16.97 -20.53 11.37
CA ILE A 245 -17.19 -19.08 11.26
C ILE A 245 -17.65 -18.72 9.84
N ASN A 246 -16.91 -19.15 8.81
CA ASN A 246 -17.24 -18.85 7.42
C ASN A 246 -18.58 -19.44 6.96
N LYS A 247 -19.00 -20.57 7.55
CA LYS A 247 -20.31 -21.17 7.28
C LYS A 247 -21.44 -20.35 7.91
N ALA A 248 -21.24 -19.86 9.14
CA ALA A 248 -22.20 -19.01 9.84
C ALA A 248 -22.34 -17.63 9.20
N THR A 249 -21.24 -16.99 8.79
CA THR A 249 -21.27 -15.68 8.12
C THR A 249 -22.04 -15.72 6.81
N LYS A 250 -21.76 -16.72 5.95
CA LYS A 250 -22.51 -16.93 4.70
C LYS A 250 -24.01 -17.12 4.92
N LYS A 251 -24.41 -17.80 6.01
CA LYS A 251 -25.82 -18.00 6.34
C LYS A 251 -26.51 -16.70 6.78
N ASN A 252 -25.77 -15.76 7.39
CA ASN A 252 -26.31 -14.47 7.81
C ASN A 252 -26.36 -13.44 6.65
N GLU A 253 -25.60 -13.67 5.58
CA GLU A 253 -25.60 -12.84 4.36
C GLU A 253 -26.62 -13.31 3.31
N SER A 254 -27.24 -14.49 3.50
CA SER A 254 -28.32 -15.05 2.65
C SER A 254 -29.68 -14.81 3.27
#